data_AF-A0A829CEA7-F1
#
_entry.id   AF-A0A829CEA7-F1
#
_cell.length_a   1.000
_cell.length_b   1.000
_cell.length_c   1.000
_cell.angle_alpha   90.00
_cell.angle_beta   90.00
_cell.angle_gamma   90.00
#
_symmetry.space_group_name_H-M   'P 1'
#
loop_
_entity.id
_entity.type
_entity.pdbx_description
1 polymer ?
#
loop_
_entity_poly.entity_id
_entity_poly.type
_entity_poly.pdbx_seq_one_letter_code
_entity_poly.pdbx_strand_id
1 'polypeptide(L)'
;MYFVGVDLAWAGRNPTGVAAVDADGCLVGVGAARDDASVLAALRPYVVGDCLVAFDAPLVVANRTGQRPAEAALNRDFRQFEAGAYPANTEKPEFADVPRAARLARQLALDMDPLSSATRRAIEVYPHPATVALFRLPRALKYKAKPGRSVDLLKSELLRLMDGVEGLAQAGVRMQVAGQPDWVSLRRQVTVAQRKSDLRAAEDPIDAVVCAYVALYAQRRPADVTIYGDFTTGYIVTPSLPTDFRTAPDAGRRARARR
;
A
#
# COMPACT_ATOMS: atom_id res chain seq x y z
N MET A 1 -14.61 -10.94 -10.14
CA MET A 1 -14.03 -9.64 -9.74
C MET A 1 -12.58 -9.85 -9.39
N TYR A 2 -11.68 -8.94 -9.77
CA TYR A 2 -10.29 -8.92 -9.33
C TYR A 2 -10.00 -7.77 -8.37
N PHE A 3 -9.07 -7.99 -7.46
CA PHE A 3 -8.52 -6.98 -6.56
C PHE A 3 -7.08 -6.75 -6.94
N VAL A 4 -6.76 -5.52 -7.33
CA VAL A 4 -5.47 -5.21 -7.92
C VAL A 4 -4.77 -4.18 -7.05
N GLY A 5 -3.49 -4.37 -6.80
CA GLY A 5 -2.66 -3.44 -6.06
C GLY A 5 -1.56 -2.86 -6.94
N VAL A 6 -1.27 -1.57 -6.74
CA VAL A 6 -0.23 -0.84 -7.46
C VAL A 6 0.60 -0.03 -6.46
N ASP A 7 1.83 -0.48 -6.15
CA ASP A 7 2.80 0.37 -5.44
C ASP A 7 3.43 1.32 -6.46
N LEU A 8 2.84 2.52 -6.55
CA LEU A 8 3.08 3.45 -7.64
C LEU A 8 4.09 4.50 -7.24
N ALA A 9 5.30 4.39 -7.79
CA ALA A 9 6.25 5.48 -7.69
C ALA A 9 5.68 6.77 -8.30
N TRP A 10 5.79 7.88 -7.59
CA TRP A 10 5.17 9.15 -8.01
C TRP A 10 5.76 9.67 -9.33
N ALA A 11 7.06 9.46 -9.56
CA ALA A 11 7.73 9.79 -10.82
C ALA A 11 7.65 8.64 -11.83
N GLY A 12 7.35 8.95 -13.09
CA GLY A 12 6.96 7.98 -14.13
C GLY A 12 8.03 7.03 -14.68
N ARG A 13 9.26 7.04 -14.17
CA ARG A 13 10.36 6.16 -14.63
C ARG A 13 10.87 5.19 -13.56
N ASN A 14 10.36 5.32 -12.35
CA ASN A 14 10.77 4.45 -11.25
C ASN A 14 9.98 3.15 -11.32
N PRO A 15 10.58 2.03 -10.88
CA PRO A 15 9.87 0.77 -10.72
C PRO A 15 8.53 0.95 -9.98
N THR A 16 7.54 0.18 -10.38
CA THR A 16 6.19 0.17 -9.83
C THR A 16 5.78 -1.27 -9.65
N GLY A 17 5.36 -1.64 -8.45
CA GLY A 17 4.82 -2.96 -8.19
C GLY A 17 3.41 -3.09 -8.72
N VAL A 18 3.07 -4.26 -9.25
CA VAL A 18 1.70 -4.61 -9.64
C VAL A 18 1.40 -6.00 -9.10
N ALA A 19 0.24 -6.16 -8.47
CA ALA A 19 -0.26 -7.45 -8.03
C ALA A 19 -1.77 -7.59 -8.30
N ALA A 20 -2.23 -8.81 -8.49
CA ALA A 20 -3.63 -9.12 -8.70
C ALA A 20 -4.05 -10.35 -7.89
N VAL A 21 -5.19 -10.23 -7.22
CA VAL A 21 -5.84 -11.26 -6.42
C VAL A 21 -7.22 -11.52 -7.01
N ASP A 22 -7.61 -12.77 -7.16
CA ASP A 22 -8.93 -13.14 -7.67
C ASP A 22 -10.02 -13.06 -6.60
N ALA A 23 -11.25 -13.45 -6.98
CA ALA A 23 -12.39 -13.41 -6.08
C ALA A 23 -12.26 -14.38 -4.90
N ASP A 24 -11.52 -15.47 -5.05
CA ASP A 24 -11.32 -16.50 -4.03
C ASP A 24 -10.19 -16.15 -3.05
N GLY A 25 -9.51 -15.03 -3.29
CA GLY A 25 -8.39 -14.56 -2.48
C GLY A 25 -7.06 -15.19 -2.89
N CYS A 26 -6.95 -15.75 -4.09
CA CYS A 26 -5.68 -16.29 -4.59
C CYS A 26 -4.90 -15.21 -5.34
N LEU A 27 -3.62 -15.05 -5.03
CA LEU A 27 -2.71 -14.23 -5.82
C LEU A 27 -2.52 -14.89 -7.18
N VAL A 28 -2.92 -14.18 -8.24
CA VAL A 28 -2.86 -14.67 -9.63
C VAL A 28 -1.78 -14.00 -10.46
N GLY A 29 -1.23 -12.88 -9.98
CA GLY A 29 -0.10 -12.21 -10.62
C GLY A 29 0.60 -11.25 -9.67
N VAL A 30 1.92 -11.16 -9.78
CA VAL A 30 2.74 -10.17 -9.09
C VAL A 30 4.00 -9.87 -9.92
N GLY A 31 4.42 -8.62 -9.96
CA GLY A 31 5.62 -8.24 -10.69
C GLY A 31 5.92 -6.75 -10.60
N ALA A 32 6.92 -6.33 -11.36
CA ALA A 32 7.32 -4.93 -11.50
C ALA A 32 7.10 -4.43 -12.93
N ALA A 33 6.63 -3.20 -13.04
CA ALA A 33 6.58 -2.40 -14.26
C ALA A 33 7.47 -1.15 -14.10
N ARG A 34 7.78 -0.44 -15.19
CA ARG A 34 8.69 0.72 -15.13
C ARG A 34 8.02 2.03 -15.51
N ASP A 35 7.19 1.98 -16.54
CA ASP A 35 6.51 3.14 -17.12
C ASP A 35 5.00 2.93 -17.16
N ASP A 36 4.25 3.99 -17.46
CA ASP A 36 2.78 3.94 -17.48
C ASP A 36 2.26 2.88 -18.48
N ALA A 37 2.93 2.70 -19.62
CA ALA A 37 2.52 1.72 -20.63
C ALA A 37 2.66 0.27 -20.11
N SER A 38 3.78 -0.05 -19.47
CA SER A 38 4.00 -1.38 -18.86
C SER A 38 3.11 -1.61 -17.64
N VAL A 39 2.81 -0.59 -16.84
CA VAL A 39 1.83 -0.68 -15.75
C VAL A 39 0.45 -1.03 -16.34
N LEU A 40 -0.03 -0.28 -17.32
CA LEU A 40 -1.32 -0.54 -17.95
C LEU A 40 -1.38 -1.93 -18.61
N ALA A 41 -0.30 -2.35 -19.27
CA ALA A 41 -0.20 -3.69 -19.85
C ALA A 41 -0.30 -4.80 -18.79
N ALA A 42 0.37 -4.63 -17.64
CA ALA A 42 0.28 -5.58 -16.52
C ALA A 42 -1.11 -5.60 -15.86
N LEU A 43 -1.82 -4.46 -15.86
CA LEU A 43 -3.16 -4.34 -15.29
C LEU A 43 -4.27 -4.91 -16.18
N ARG A 44 -4.13 -4.79 -17.51
CA ARG A 44 -5.16 -5.14 -18.50
C ARG A 44 -5.88 -6.46 -18.26
N PRO A 45 -5.19 -7.60 -17.98
CA PRO A 45 -5.87 -8.88 -17.78
C PRO A 45 -6.89 -8.88 -16.63
N TYR A 46 -6.70 -8.01 -15.64
CA TYR A 46 -7.46 -8.02 -14.39
C TYR A 46 -8.53 -6.92 -14.31
N VAL A 47 -8.59 -6.03 -15.31
CA VAL A 47 -9.47 -4.84 -15.30
C VAL A 47 -10.47 -4.79 -16.46
N VAL A 48 -10.63 -5.91 -17.18
CA VAL A 48 -11.65 -6.07 -18.24
C VAL A 48 -13.06 -6.09 -17.64
N GLY A 49 -13.27 -6.93 -16.63
CA GLY A 49 -14.54 -7.02 -15.89
C GLY A 49 -14.50 -6.25 -14.56
N ASP A 50 -15.33 -6.69 -13.62
CA ASP A 50 -15.41 -6.13 -12.28
C ASP A 50 -14.03 -6.14 -11.60
N CYS A 51 -13.61 -4.97 -11.12
CA CYS A 51 -12.34 -4.81 -10.45
C CYS A 51 -12.34 -3.66 -9.44
N LEU A 52 -11.48 -3.79 -8.44
CA LEU A 52 -11.11 -2.71 -7.53
C LEU A 52 -9.59 -2.59 -7.52
N VAL A 53 -9.09 -1.45 -7.99
CA VAL A 53 -7.65 -1.17 -8.07
C VAL A 53 -7.23 -0.23 -6.94
N ALA A 54 -6.36 -0.70 -6.05
CA ALA A 54 -5.79 0.06 -4.97
C ALA A 54 -4.41 0.61 -5.36
N PHE A 55 -4.27 1.94 -5.37
CA PHE A 55 -3.03 2.64 -5.66
C PHE A 55 -2.37 3.15 -4.37
N ASP A 56 -1.10 2.80 -4.13
CA ASP A 56 -0.23 3.50 -3.16
C ASP A 56 0.30 4.80 -3.77
N ALA A 57 -0.61 5.69 -4.12
CA ALA A 57 -0.29 7.04 -4.59
C ALA A 57 -1.55 7.91 -4.59
N PRO A 58 -1.39 9.24 -4.42
CA PRO A 58 -2.50 10.16 -4.47
C PRO A 58 -3.36 10.06 -5.73
N LEU A 59 -4.68 9.90 -5.58
CA LEU A 59 -5.65 10.01 -6.67
C LEU A 59 -6.15 11.45 -6.84
N VAL A 60 -6.32 12.18 -5.73
CA VAL A 60 -6.77 13.58 -5.76
C VAL A 60 -5.86 14.43 -4.89
N VAL A 61 -5.30 15.48 -5.48
CA VAL A 61 -4.47 16.48 -4.80
C VAL A 61 -5.00 17.85 -5.19
N ALA A 62 -5.64 18.54 -4.26
CA ALA A 62 -6.27 19.85 -4.51
C ALA A 62 -5.62 21.00 -3.73
N ASN A 63 -4.84 20.69 -2.69
CA ASN A 63 -4.16 21.67 -1.85
C ASN A 63 -2.84 22.11 -2.49
N ARG A 64 -2.55 23.42 -2.38
CA ARG A 64 -1.31 23.99 -2.89
C ARG A 64 -0.09 23.57 -2.08
N THR A 65 -0.18 23.60 -0.74
CA THR A 65 0.93 23.29 0.17
C THR A 65 0.47 22.39 1.33
N GLY A 66 1.42 21.88 2.13
CA GLY A 66 1.11 21.13 3.34
C GLY A 66 0.52 19.74 3.07
N GLN A 67 -0.19 19.21 4.08
CA GLN A 67 -0.91 17.93 4.04
C GLN A 67 -2.35 18.16 3.56
N ARG A 68 -2.93 17.21 2.82
CA ARG A 68 -4.39 17.17 2.59
C ARG A 68 -5.08 16.83 3.92
N PRO A 69 -6.38 17.13 4.06
CA PRO A 69 -7.17 16.69 5.20
C PRO A 69 -7.04 15.18 5.47
N ALA A 70 -6.92 14.38 4.41
CA ALA A 70 -6.67 12.94 4.47
C ALA A 70 -5.39 12.57 5.23
N GLU A 71 -4.21 13.08 4.84
CA GLU A 71 -2.99 12.74 5.59
C GLU A 71 -2.99 13.32 6.99
N ALA A 72 -3.54 14.53 7.18
CA ALA A 72 -3.63 15.11 8.52
C ALA A 72 -4.45 14.22 9.45
N ALA A 73 -5.57 13.66 8.98
CA ALA A 73 -6.42 12.75 9.73
C ALA A 73 -5.76 11.39 9.97
N LEU A 74 -5.23 10.76 8.93
CA LEU A 74 -4.50 9.50 9.04
C LEU A 74 -3.31 9.63 10.00
N ASN A 75 -2.58 10.74 9.96
CA ASN A 75 -1.42 10.99 10.82
C ASN A 75 -1.78 11.18 12.29
N ARG A 76 -3.01 11.59 12.64
CA ARG A 76 -3.43 11.63 14.05
C ARG A 76 -3.45 10.22 14.65
N ASP A 77 -3.90 9.26 13.86
CA ASP A 77 -4.07 7.88 14.31
C ASP A 77 -2.76 7.09 14.19
N PHE A 78 -2.03 7.27 13.09
CA PHE A 78 -0.93 6.39 12.70
C PHE A 78 0.48 6.89 13.06
N ARG A 79 0.66 8.17 13.45
CA ARG A 79 1.99 8.72 13.78
C ARG A 79 2.63 8.00 14.97
N GLN A 80 1.85 7.56 15.95
CA GLN A 80 2.36 6.82 17.12
C GLN A 80 3.00 5.47 16.74
N PHE A 81 2.62 4.90 15.60
CA PHE A 81 3.21 3.66 15.05
C PHE A 81 4.32 3.97 14.04
N GLU A 82 4.70 5.24 13.85
CA GLU A 82 5.65 5.68 12.82
C GLU A 82 5.20 5.31 11.39
N ALA A 83 3.88 5.26 11.18
CA ALA A 83 3.23 4.88 9.92
C ALA A 83 2.54 6.09 9.24
N GLY A 84 3.03 7.30 9.49
CA GLY A 84 2.42 8.52 8.95
C GLY A 84 2.61 8.70 7.44
N ALA A 85 1.63 9.32 6.78
CA ALA A 85 1.66 9.69 5.38
C ALA A 85 2.45 10.99 5.15
N TYR A 86 3.20 11.01 4.05
CA TYR A 86 3.88 12.20 3.56
C TYR A 86 2.88 13.18 2.92
N PRO A 87 3.11 14.49 3.01
CA PRO A 87 2.25 15.46 2.35
C PRO A 87 2.23 15.27 0.83
N ALA A 88 1.05 15.23 0.23
CA ALA A 88 0.84 15.46 -1.20
C ALA A 88 0.23 16.86 -1.40
N ASN A 89 0.80 17.65 -2.32
CA ASN A 89 0.34 19.00 -2.64
C ASN A 89 0.88 19.45 -4.00
N THR A 90 0.24 20.45 -4.63
CA THR A 90 0.56 20.84 -6.01
C THR A 90 1.85 21.65 -6.16
N GLU A 91 2.51 22.08 -5.08
CA GLU A 91 3.88 22.64 -5.17
C GLU A 91 4.94 21.55 -5.37
N LYS A 92 4.59 20.27 -5.19
CA LYS A 92 5.46 19.15 -5.55
C LYS A 92 5.36 18.88 -7.05
N PRO A 93 6.48 18.78 -7.79
CA PRO A 93 6.45 18.55 -9.23
C PRO A 93 5.63 17.34 -9.67
N GLU A 94 5.59 16.28 -8.84
CA GLU A 94 4.84 15.05 -9.11
C GLU A 94 3.32 15.22 -9.08
N PHE A 95 2.83 16.30 -8.46
CA PHE A 95 1.41 16.62 -8.28
C PHE A 95 1.05 18.03 -8.76
N ALA A 96 1.95 18.70 -9.49
CA ALA A 96 1.68 20.02 -10.06
C ALA A 96 0.53 19.96 -11.08
N ASP A 97 0.45 18.83 -11.79
CA ASP A 97 -0.66 18.48 -12.68
C ASP A 97 -1.54 17.38 -12.05
N VAL A 98 -2.27 16.64 -12.89
CA VAL A 98 -3.04 15.46 -12.45
C VAL A 98 -2.10 14.39 -11.88
N PRO A 99 -2.34 13.88 -10.65
CA PRO A 99 -1.54 12.82 -10.07
C PRO A 99 -1.43 11.58 -10.98
N ARG A 100 -0.27 10.92 -10.97
CA ARG A 100 0.01 9.75 -11.82
C ARG A 100 -1.04 8.64 -11.67
N ALA A 101 -1.45 8.33 -10.43
CA ALA A 101 -2.48 7.31 -10.17
C ALA A 101 -3.82 7.67 -10.83
N ALA A 102 -4.24 8.95 -10.75
CA ALA A 102 -5.47 9.40 -11.40
C ALA A 102 -5.39 9.36 -12.92
N ARG A 103 -4.23 9.63 -13.53
CA ARG A 103 -4.05 9.46 -14.99
C ARG A 103 -4.26 8.00 -15.39
N LEU A 104 -3.66 7.06 -14.66
CA LEU A 104 -3.81 5.62 -14.91
C LEU A 104 -5.26 5.17 -14.70
N ALA A 105 -5.90 5.58 -13.60
CA ALA A 105 -7.29 5.24 -13.29
C ALA A 105 -8.26 5.75 -14.38
N ARG A 106 -8.07 6.99 -14.86
CA ARG A 106 -8.86 7.56 -15.97
C ARG A 106 -8.66 6.79 -17.26
N GLN A 107 -7.42 6.42 -17.60
CA GLN A 107 -7.13 5.64 -18.80
C GLN A 107 -7.74 4.22 -18.77
N LEU A 108 -7.93 3.67 -17.57
CA LEU A 108 -8.61 2.40 -17.35
C LEU A 108 -10.14 2.54 -17.19
N ALA A 109 -10.67 3.77 -17.24
CA ALA A 109 -12.06 4.11 -16.98
C ALA A 109 -12.56 3.54 -15.64
N LEU A 110 -11.77 3.76 -14.57
CA LEU A 110 -12.11 3.39 -13.20
C LEU A 110 -12.76 4.57 -12.49
N ASP A 111 -13.87 4.32 -11.79
CA ASP A 111 -14.46 5.31 -10.90
C ASP A 111 -13.59 5.48 -9.65
N MET A 112 -13.24 6.73 -9.31
CA MET A 112 -12.32 7.05 -8.22
C MET A 112 -13.02 7.54 -6.95
N ASP A 113 -14.34 7.63 -6.93
CA ASP A 113 -15.08 7.94 -5.69
C ASP A 113 -15.01 6.72 -4.76
N PRO A 114 -14.44 6.84 -3.54
CA PRO A 114 -14.28 5.71 -2.63
C PRO A 114 -15.62 5.16 -2.11
N LEU A 115 -16.72 5.91 -2.28
CA LEU A 115 -18.07 5.49 -1.92
C LEU A 115 -18.87 4.99 -3.13
N SER A 116 -18.26 4.95 -4.32
CA SER A 116 -18.94 4.48 -5.54
C SER A 116 -19.38 3.02 -5.43
N SER A 117 -20.57 2.75 -5.96
CA SER A 117 -21.12 1.41 -6.18
C SER A 117 -20.79 0.84 -7.56
N ALA A 118 -19.97 1.53 -8.37
CA ALA A 118 -19.55 1.04 -9.68
C ALA A 118 -18.79 -0.29 -9.56
N THR A 119 -18.85 -1.13 -10.58
CA THR A 119 -18.16 -2.44 -10.54
C THR A 119 -16.67 -2.34 -10.90
N ARG A 120 -16.23 -1.21 -11.48
CA ARG A 120 -14.85 -0.93 -11.89
C ARG A 120 -14.38 0.34 -11.21
N ARG A 121 -13.57 0.19 -10.16
CA ARG A 121 -13.20 1.28 -9.25
C ARG A 121 -11.71 1.37 -8.99
N ALA A 122 -11.27 2.54 -8.58
CA ALA A 122 -9.94 2.81 -8.07
C ALA A 122 -10.04 3.47 -6.69
N ILE A 123 -9.19 3.05 -5.75
CA ILE A 123 -9.04 3.66 -4.44
C ILE A 123 -7.58 4.00 -4.15
N GLU A 124 -7.36 5.07 -3.40
CA GLU A 124 -6.07 5.42 -2.83
C GLU A 124 -5.87 4.66 -1.52
N VAL A 125 -4.74 3.97 -1.37
CA VAL A 125 -4.37 3.21 -0.17
C VAL A 125 -2.98 3.60 0.31
N TYR A 126 -2.59 3.16 1.51
CA TYR A 126 -1.24 3.36 2.03
C TYR A 126 -0.77 2.13 2.83
N PRO A 127 0.21 1.34 2.33
CA PRO A 127 0.63 0.05 2.91
C PRO A 127 1.14 0.12 4.35
N HIS A 128 1.85 1.17 4.73
CA HIS A 128 2.41 1.28 6.08
C HIS A 128 1.34 1.29 7.19
N PRO A 129 0.33 2.18 7.16
CA PRO A 129 -0.84 2.09 8.06
C PRO A 129 -1.59 0.77 7.95
N ALA A 130 -1.80 0.28 6.72
CA ALA A 130 -2.57 -0.93 6.50
C ALA A 130 -1.94 -2.13 7.20
N THR A 131 -0.62 -2.31 7.07
CA THR A 131 0.13 -3.40 7.73
C THR A 131 0.14 -3.25 9.25
N VAL A 132 0.17 -2.03 9.79
CA VAL A 132 0.01 -1.79 11.22
C VAL A 132 -1.34 -2.30 11.72
N ALA A 133 -2.43 -1.95 11.03
CA ALA A 133 -3.77 -2.37 11.41
C ALA A 133 -3.97 -3.89 11.22
N LEU A 134 -3.59 -4.44 10.06
CA LEU A 134 -3.80 -5.84 9.69
C LEU A 134 -2.97 -6.81 10.53
N PHE A 135 -1.69 -6.50 10.75
CA PHE A 135 -0.77 -7.39 11.46
C PHE A 135 -0.56 -6.97 12.93
N ARG A 136 -1.34 -6.00 13.40
CA ARG A 136 -1.30 -5.48 14.79
C ARG A 136 0.12 -5.12 15.20
N LEU A 137 0.84 -4.39 14.33
CA LEU A 137 2.25 -4.08 14.53
C LEU A 137 2.40 -2.91 15.51
N PRO A 138 3.29 -3.00 16.51
CA PRO A 138 3.52 -1.89 17.44
C PRO A 138 4.15 -0.67 16.77
N ARG A 139 4.83 -0.86 15.64
CA ARG A 139 5.42 0.17 14.77
C ARG A 139 5.46 -0.32 13.33
N ALA A 140 5.48 0.59 12.37
CA ALA A 140 5.66 0.30 10.95
C ALA A 140 6.97 -0.44 10.68
N LEU A 141 6.90 -1.45 9.80
CA LEU A 141 8.07 -2.21 9.38
C LEU A 141 9.05 -1.32 8.61
N LYS A 142 10.36 -1.46 8.90
CA LYS A 142 11.40 -0.57 8.37
C LYS A 142 12.09 -1.12 7.11
N TYR A 143 11.31 -1.69 6.19
CA TYR A 143 11.84 -2.34 4.97
C TYR A 143 12.14 -1.38 3.81
N LYS A 144 11.52 -0.18 3.75
CA LYS A 144 11.82 0.82 2.71
C LYS A 144 13.26 1.37 2.84
N ALA A 145 14.02 1.47 1.75
CA ALA A 145 15.40 1.98 1.80
C ALA A 145 15.49 3.46 2.26
N LYS A 146 16.20 3.74 3.36
CA LYS A 146 16.46 5.10 3.88
C LYS A 146 17.90 5.23 4.41
N PRO A 147 18.45 6.45 4.51
CA PRO A 147 19.75 6.68 5.17
C PRO A 147 19.79 6.03 6.56
N GLY A 148 20.91 5.40 6.90
CA GLY A 148 21.11 4.72 8.19
C GLY A 148 20.54 3.30 8.32
N ARG A 149 19.77 2.78 7.34
CA ARG A 149 19.30 1.38 7.39
C ARG A 149 20.32 0.42 6.79
N SER A 150 20.68 -0.67 7.47
CA SER A 150 21.56 -1.72 6.95
C SER A 150 20.82 -2.68 6.01
N VAL A 151 21.55 -3.48 5.22
CA VAL A 151 20.94 -4.54 4.40
C VAL A 151 20.18 -5.52 5.29
N ASP A 152 20.77 -5.94 6.41
CA ASP A 152 20.16 -6.90 7.34
C ASP A 152 18.85 -6.39 7.93
N LEU A 153 18.77 -5.10 8.28
CA LEU A 153 17.53 -4.48 8.78
C LEU A 153 16.45 -4.46 7.69
N LEU A 154 16.79 -4.02 6.48
CA LEU A 154 15.81 -3.98 5.39
C LEU A 154 15.29 -5.37 5.06
N LYS A 155 16.20 -6.35 5.00
CA LYS A 155 15.90 -7.76 4.72
C LYS A 155 15.02 -8.39 5.80
N SER A 156 15.35 -8.22 7.07
CA SER A 156 14.56 -8.79 8.17
C SER A 156 13.16 -8.20 8.23
N GLU A 157 13.02 -6.89 8.04
CA GLU A 157 11.72 -6.22 8.04
C GLU A 157 10.88 -6.56 6.79
N LEU A 158 11.51 -6.76 5.63
CA LEU A 158 10.81 -7.19 4.42
C LEU A 158 10.34 -8.64 4.54
N LEU A 159 11.15 -9.53 5.12
CA LEU A 159 10.72 -10.91 5.42
C LEU A 159 9.56 -10.92 6.43
N ARG A 160 9.58 -10.07 7.46
CA ARG A 160 8.43 -9.92 8.39
C ARG A 160 7.17 -9.46 7.68
N LEU A 161 7.28 -8.59 6.67
CA LEU A 161 6.15 -8.21 5.83
C LEU A 161 5.62 -9.43 5.06
N MET A 162 6.50 -10.18 4.40
CA MET A 162 6.12 -11.38 3.65
C MET A 162 5.50 -12.46 4.53
N ASP A 163 6.00 -12.66 5.75
CA ASP A 163 5.41 -13.58 6.74
C ASP A 163 4.00 -13.14 7.14
N GLY A 164 3.78 -11.84 7.35
CA GLY A 164 2.46 -11.28 7.61
C GLY A 164 1.50 -11.54 6.44
N VAL A 165 1.96 -11.32 5.20
CA VAL A 165 1.20 -11.57 3.98
C VAL A 165 0.86 -13.06 3.83
N GLU A 166 1.80 -13.97 4.07
CA GLU A 166 1.54 -15.42 4.03
C GLU A 166 0.59 -15.88 5.14
N GLY A 167 0.65 -15.25 6.31
CA GLY A 167 -0.28 -15.48 7.42
C GLY A 167 -1.73 -15.14 7.09
N LEU A 168 -1.99 -14.32 6.06
CA LEU A 168 -3.35 -13.99 5.61
C LEU A 168 -4.11 -15.21 5.08
N ALA A 169 -3.44 -16.32 4.78
CA ALA A 169 -4.11 -17.58 4.46
C ALA A 169 -5.04 -18.07 5.59
N GLN A 170 -4.77 -17.66 6.84
CA GLN A 170 -5.54 -18.02 8.03
C GLN A 170 -6.38 -16.86 8.59
N ALA A 171 -6.38 -15.69 7.93
CA ALA A 171 -7.13 -14.52 8.38
C ALA A 171 -8.64 -14.64 8.07
N GLY A 172 -9.45 -13.78 8.70
CA GLY A 172 -10.90 -13.73 8.46
C GLY A 172 -11.26 -13.35 7.01
N VAL A 173 -10.46 -12.47 6.40
CA VAL A 173 -10.44 -12.27 4.94
C VAL A 173 -9.20 -12.98 4.43
N ARG A 174 -9.39 -14.13 3.78
CA ARG A 174 -8.27 -14.99 3.40
C ARG A 174 -7.57 -14.46 2.16
N MET A 175 -6.24 -14.59 2.13
CA MET A 175 -5.45 -14.45 0.91
C MET A 175 -4.35 -15.50 0.83
N GLN A 176 -4.24 -16.18 -0.32
CA GLN A 176 -3.25 -17.23 -0.57
C GLN A 176 -2.21 -16.74 -1.58
N VAL A 177 -0.95 -16.73 -1.17
CA VAL A 177 0.19 -16.29 -2.01
C VAL A 177 1.21 -17.38 -2.28
N ALA A 178 1.30 -18.38 -1.40
CA ALA A 178 2.39 -19.38 -1.41
C ALA A 178 2.38 -20.30 -2.64
N GLY A 179 1.23 -20.46 -3.31
CA GLY A 179 1.13 -21.24 -4.55
C GLY A 179 1.54 -20.48 -5.82
N GLN A 180 1.74 -19.16 -5.74
CA GLN A 180 2.05 -18.32 -6.90
C GLN A 180 3.58 -18.31 -7.14
N PRO A 181 4.07 -18.74 -8.32
CA PRO A 181 5.51 -18.91 -8.56
C PRO A 181 6.37 -17.65 -8.43
N ASP A 182 5.86 -16.49 -8.86
CA ASP A 182 6.57 -15.21 -8.78
C ASP A 182 6.69 -14.72 -7.33
N TRP A 183 5.68 -14.97 -6.48
CA TRP A 183 5.77 -14.71 -5.04
C TRP A 183 6.85 -15.56 -4.38
N VAL A 184 6.90 -16.86 -4.72
CA VAL A 184 7.96 -17.77 -4.24
C VAL A 184 9.34 -17.28 -4.70
N SER A 185 9.46 -16.81 -5.94
CA SER A 185 10.67 -16.21 -6.48
C SER A 185 11.08 -14.94 -5.73
N LEU A 186 10.14 -14.02 -5.47
CA LEU A 186 10.36 -12.81 -4.68
C LEU A 186 10.86 -13.16 -3.26
N ARG A 187 10.23 -14.14 -2.60
CA ARG A 187 10.66 -14.58 -1.27
C ARG A 187 12.10 -15.08 -1.29
N ARG A 188 12.43 -15.94 -2.26
CA ARG A 188 13.80 -16.44 -2.45
C ARG A 188 14.79 -15.30 -2.69
N GLN A 189 14.44 -14.34 -3.56
CA GLN A 189 15.26 -13.16 -3.85
C GLN A 189 15.58 -12.38 -2.56
N VAL A 190 14.56 -12.08 -1.74
CA VAL A 190 14.75 -11.39 -0.45
C VAL A 190 15.60 -12.22 0.51
N THR A 191 15.34 -13.53 0.61
CA THR A 191 16.10 -14.43 1.50
C THR A 191 17.59 -14.49 1.16
N VAL A 192 17.97 -14.45 -0.12
CA VAL A 192 19.39 -14.52 -0.53
C VAL A 192 20.04 -13.15 -0.74
N ALA A 193 19.27 -12.06 -0.70
CA ALA A 193 19.74 -10.70 -0.93
C ALA A 193 20.96 -10.34 -0.05
N GLN A 194 21.96 -9.74 -0.69
CA GLN A 194 23.20 -9.25 -0.07
C GLN A 194 23.37 -7.74 -0.24
N ARG A 195 22.61 -7.11 -1.15
CA ARG A 195 22.68 -5.68 -1.43
C ARG A 195 21.32 -5.02 -1.27
N LYS A 196 21.32 -3.72 -0.93
CA LYS A 196 20.08 -2.91 -0.87
C LYS A 196 19.34 -2.86 -2.20
N SER A 197 20.06 -2.91 -3.32
CA SER A 197 19.46 -2.95 -4.66
C SER A 197 18.63 -4.21 -4.89
N ASP A 198 19.07 -5.35 -4.35
CA ASP A 198 18.38 -6.64 -4.50
C ASP A 198 17.03 -6.59 -3.77
N LEU A 199 17.00 -5.98 -2.58
CA LEU A 199 15.79 -5.76 -1.78
C LEU A 199 14.86 -4.75 -2.44
N ARG A 200 15.39 -3.62 -2.93
CA ARG A 200 14.60 -2.59 -3.62
C ARG A 200 13.88 -3.13 -4.85
N ALA A 201 14.46 -4.09 -5.56
CA ALA A 201 13.82 -4.71 -6.72
C ALA A 201 12.61 -5.60 -6.36
N ALA A 202 12.54 -6.12 -5.13
CA ALA A 202 11.42 -6.92 -4.65
C ALA A 202 10.39 -6.11 -3.84
N GLU A 203 10.80 -4.96 -3.32
CA GLU A 203 10.02 -4.09 -2.44
C GLU A 203 8.68 -3.68 -3.05
N ASP A 204 8.69 -2.98 -4.20
CA ASP A 204 7.45 -2.47 -4.80
C ASP A 204 6.47 -3.61 -5.18
N PRO A 205 6.90 -4.74 -5.79
CA PRO A 205 6.01 -5.89 -6.01
C PRO A 205 5.37 -6.43 -4.72
N ILE A 206 6.11 -6.48 -3.61
CA ILE A 206 5.58 -6.97 -2.32
C ILE A 206 4.55 -5.98 -1.76
N ASP A 207 4.83 -4.68 -1.80
CA ASP A 207 3.86 -3.65 -1.37
C ASP A 207 2.62 -3.62 -2.26
N ALA A 208 2.75 -3.93 -3.56
CA ALA A 208 1.60 -4.08 -4.45
C ALA A 208 0.70 -5.24 -4.01
N VAL A 209 1.25 -6.35 -3.49
CA VAL A 209 0.43 -7.43 -2.90
C VAL A 209 -0.33 -6.93 -1.67
N VAL A 210 0.27 -6.10 -0.83
CA VAL A 210 -0.41 -5.45 0.29
C VAL A 210 -1.55 -4.55 -0.21
N CYS A 211 -1.31 -3.74 -1.24
CA CYS A 211 -2.34 -2.90 -1.85
C CYS A 211 -3.52 -3.72 -2.39
N ALA A 212 -3.23 -4.83 -3.09
CA ALA A 212 -4.25 -5.74 -3.62
C ALA A 212 -5.09 -6.34 -2.48
N TYR A 213 -4.43 -6.71 -1.37
CA TYR A 213 -5.11 -7.19 -0.19
C TYR A 213 -5.99 -6.11 0.47
N VAL A 214 -5.56 -4.85 0.52
CA VAL A 214 -6.41 -3.76 1.03
C VAL A 214 -7.66 -3.59 0.17
N ALA A 215 -7.56 -3.70 -1.16
CA ALA A 215 -8.73 -3.72 -2.05
C ALA A 215 -9.67 -4.89 -1.73
N LEU A 216 -9.15 -6.13 -1.63
CA LEU A 216 -9.94 -7.30 -1.23
C LEU A 216 -10.61 -7.09 0.13
N TYR A 217 -9.86 -6.59 1.11
CA TYR A 217 -10.33 -6.35 2.47
C TYR A 217 -11.44 -5.30 2.51
N ALA A 218 -11.27 -4.15 1.83
CA ALA A 218 -12.28 -3.11 1.74
C ALA A 218 -13.57 -3.60 1.09
N GLN A 219 -13.47 -4.46 0.06
CA GLN A 219 -14.65 -5.06 -0.57
C GLN A 219 -15.38 -6.04 0.37
N ARG A 220 -14.65 -6.86 1.12
CA ARG A 220 -15.21 -7.94 1.96
C ARG A 220 -15.68 -7.45 3.32
N ARG A 221 -15.05 -6.38 3.83
CA ARG A 221 -15.26 -5.83 5.19
C ARG A 221 -15.35 -4.29 5.14
N PRO A 222 -16.32 -3.72 4.41
CA PRO A 222 -16.43 -2.26 4.26
C PRO A 222 -16.68 -1.52 5.59
N ALA A 223 -17.22 -2.20 6.61
CA ALA A 223 -17.38 -1.63 7.95
C ALA A 223 -16.07 -1.57 8.77
N ASP A 224 -15.04 -2.32 8.36
CA ASP A 224 -13.76 -2.40 9.07
C ASP A 224 -12.65 -1.63 8.33
N VAL A 225 -13.01 -0.70 7.45
CA VAL A 225 -12.10 0.23 6.80
C VAL A 225 -12.43 1.67 7.16
N THR A 226 -11.39 2.49 7.26
CA THR A 226 -11.52 3.93 7.44
C THR A 226 -11.13 4.62 6.14
N ILE A 227 -11.98 5.53 5.69
CA ILE A 227 -11.68 6.48 4.62
C ILE A 227 -11.30 7.80 5.30
N TYR A 228 -10.04 8.19 5.22
CA TYR A 228 -9.57 9.48 5.72
C TYR A 228 -9.70 10.53 4.61
N GLY A 229 -10.49 11.58 4.81
CA GLY A 229 -10.72 12.61 3.80
C GLY A 229 -11.97 12.35 2.96
N ASP A 230 -12.02 12.92 1.76
CA ASP A 230 -13.15 12.84 0.84
C ASP A 230 -12.69 12.91 -0.62
N PHE A 231 -13.60 12.63 -1.57
CA PHE A 231 -13.23 12.63 -2.99
C PHE A 231 -12.85 14.03 -3.51
N THR A 232 -13.37 15.10 -2.91
CA THR A 232 -13.12 16.47 -3.35
C THR A 232 -11.70 16.93 -3.01
N THR A 233 -11.21 16.61 -1.82
CA THR A 233 -9.93 17.08 -1.29
C THR A 233 -8.83 16.02 -1.27
N GLY A 234 -9.19 14.78 -1.62
CA GLY A 234 -8.33 13.60 -1.54
C GLY A 234 -8.63 12.76 -0.32
N TYR A 235 -8.41 11.45 -0.46
CA TYR A 235 -8.73 10.48 0.56
C TYR A 235 -7.68 9.37 0.62
N ILE A 236 -7.62 8.65 1.74
CA ILE A 236 -6.82 7.41 1.88
C ILE A 236 -7.69 6.35 2.54
N VAL A 237 -7.76 5.18 1.91
CA VAL A 237 -8.45 4.00 2.45
C VAL A 237 -7.44 3.09 3.14
N THR A 238 -7.73 2.70 4.37
CA THR A 238 -6.94 1.72 5.12
C THR A 238 -7.86 0.87 6.00
N PRO A 239 -7.52 -0.40 6.29
CA PRO A 239 -8.13 -1.13 7.40
C PRO A 239 -8.12 -0.28 8.67
N SER A 240 -9.25 -0.23 9.38
CA SER A 240 -9.40 0.53 10.60
C SER A 240 -8.47 -0.01 11.69
N LEU A 241 -7.90 0.87 12.51
CA LEU A 241 -7.18 0.45 13.70
C LEU A 241 -8.15 -0.27 14.64
N PRO A 242 -7.84 -1.49 15.11
CA PRO A 242 -8.68 -2.18 16.07
C PRO A 242 -8.83 -1.34 17.35
N THR A 243 -10.04 -1.21 17.87
CA THR A 243 -10.34 -0.38 19.05
C THR A 243 -9.62 -0.84 20.32
N ASP A 244 -9.23 -2.11 20.37
CA ASP A 244 -8.50 -2.73 21.47
C ASP A 244 -6.96 -2.61 21.32
N PHE A 245 -6.48 -1.97 20.25
CA PHE A 245 -5.06 -1.90 19.95
C PHE A 245 -4.34 -0.88 20.85
N ARG A 246 -3.78 -1.38 21.95
CA ARG A 246 -2.97 -0.57 22.88
C ARG A 246 -1.51 -0.57 22.44
N THR A 247 -0.92 0.61 22.27
CA THR A 247 0.52 0.74 22.07
C THR A 247 1.26 0.37 23.35
N ALA A 248 2.40 -0.33 23.22
CA ALA A 248 3.29 -0.54 24.35
C ALA A 248 3.77 0.83 24.88
N PRO A 249 3.87 1.04 26.20
CA PRO A 249 4.35 2.31 26.74
C PRO A 249 5.73 2.65 26.18
N ASP A 250 5.85 3.88 25.68
CA ASP A 250 7.05 4.40 25.05
C ASP A 250 8.25 4.35 26.01
N ALA A 251 9.17 3.41 25.80
CA ALA A 251 10.36 3.24 26.64
C ALA A 251 11.25 4.49 26.68
N GLY A 252 11.09 5.41 25.71
CA GLY A 252 11.80 6.69 25.65
C GLY A 252 11.33 7.75 26.66
N ARG A 253 10.13 7.64 27.24
CA ARG A 253 9.60 8.67 28.16
C ARG A 253 10.15 8.57 29.60
N ARG A 254 10.70 7.43 30.01
CA ARG A 254 11.31 7.26 31.34
C ARG A 254 12.70 7.89 31.48
N ALA A 255 13.39 8.15 30.37
CA ALA A 255 14.73 8.76 30.40
C ALA A 255 14.70 10.30 30.50
N ARG A 256 13.58 10.95 30.16
CA ARG A 256 13.41 12.41 30.24
C ARG A 256 12.82 12.92 31.56
N ALA A 257 12.32 12.03 32.41
CA ALA A 257 11.80 12.37 33.74
C ALA A 257 12.84 12.19 34.87
N ARG A 258 14.11 11.91 34.52
CA ARG A 258 15.23 11.73 35.46
C ARG A 258 16.44 12.62 35.14
N ARG A 259 16.24 13.74 34.45
CA ARG A 259 17.24 14.79 34.28
C ARG A 259 16.68 16.11 34.76
#